data_AF-A0A7C3CXU0-F1
#
_entry.id   AF-A0A7C3CXU0-F1
#
_cell.length_a   1.000
_cell.length_b   1.000
_cell.length_c   1.000
_cell.angle_alpha   90.00
_cell.angle_beta   90.00
_cell.angle_gamma   90.00
#
_symmetry.space_group_name_H-M   'P 1'
#
loop_
_entity.id
_entity.type
_entity.pdbx_description
1 polymer ?
#
loop_
_entity_poly.entity_id
_entity_poly.type
_entity_poly.pdbx_seq_one_letter_code
_entity_poly.pdbx_strand_id
1 'polypeptide(L)' 'MPTEIPYDNLSPDAVLDAVESLGFLANGQVLALNSYENRVYQVGV' A
#
# COMPACT_ATOMS: atom_id res chain seq x y z
N MET A 1 -0.90 5.40 -26.65
CA MET A 1 -0.84 4.24 -25.74
C MET A 1 -0.97 4.79 -24.34
N PRO A 2 -1.90 4.31 -23.48
CA PRO A 2 -1.89 4.75 -22.08
C PRO A 2 -0.60 4.27 -21.45
N THR A 3 0.15 5.20 -20.85
CA THR A 3 1.36 4.90 -20.08
C THR A 3 0.91 4.33 -18.75
N GLU A 4 0.98 3.02 -18.60
CA GLU A 4 0.67 2.36 -17.34
C GLU A 4 1.69 2.81 -16.28
N ILE A 5 1.20 3.44 -15.21
CA ILE A 5 2.06 3.91 -14.13
C ILE A 5 2.24 2.72 -13.17
N PRO A 6 3.48 2.35 -12.81
CA PRO A 6 3.71 1.28 -11.86
C PRO A 6 2.95 1.53 -10.56
N TYR A 7 2.18 0.53 -10.12
CA TYR A 7 1.41 0.56 -8.87
C TYR A 7 0.33 1.65 -8.82
N ASP A 8 -0.16 2.14 -9.96
CA ASP A 8 -1.30 3.06 -10.02
C ASP A 8 -2.57 2.47 -9.38
N ASN A 9 -2.75 1.15 -9.51
CA ASN A 9 -3.86 0.40 -8.94
C ASN A 9 -3.61 -0.10 -7.50
N LEU A 10 -2.53 0.34 -6.83
CA LEU A 10 -2.24 -0.11 -5.47
C LEU A 10 -3.15 0.61 -4.47
N SER A 11 -4.31 0.00 -4.20
CA SER A 11 -5.30 0.50 -3.25
C SER A 11 -4.88 0.24 -1.79
N PRO A 12 -5.39 1.04 -0.84
CA PRO A 12 -5.17 0.80 0.59
C PRO A 12 -5.59 -0.61 1.03
N ASP A 13 -6.70 -1.12 0.49
CA ASP A 13 -7.19 -2.47 0.78
C ASP A 13 -6.20 -3.56 0.35
N ALA A 14 -5.57 -3.40 -0.81
CA ALA A 14 -4.56 -4.35 -1.28
C ALA A 14 -3.29 -4.32 -0.41
N VAL A 15 -2.94 -3.16 0.15
CA VAL A 15 -1.83 -3.03 1.11
C VAL A 15 -2.17 -3.69 2.44
N LEU A 16 -3.39 -3.50 2.94
CA LEU A 16 -3.86 -4.11 4.19
C LEU A 16 -3.91 -5.64 4.06
N ASP A 17 -4.53 -6.17 3.01
CA ASP A 17 -4.62 -7.61 2.74
C ASP A 17 -3.23 -8.24 2.66
N ALA A 18 -2.28 -7.58 2.00
CA ALA A 18 -0.90 -8.04 1.93
C ALA A 18 -0.22 -8.11 3.31
N VAL A 19 -0.45 -7.12 4.18
CA VAL A 19 0.09 -7.11 5.55
C VAL A 19 -0.56 -8.21 6.40
N GLU A 20 -1.88 -8.38 6.31
CA GLU A 20 -2.62 -9.41 7.03
C GLU A 20 -2.25 -10.82 6.58
N SER A 21 -1.99 -11.01 5.27
CA SER A 21 -1.49 -12.28 4.72
C SER A 21 -0.13 -12.69 5.29
N LEU A 22 0.64 -11.78 5.87
CA LEU A 22 1.91 -12.07 6.56
C LEU A 22 1.70 -12.45 8.04
N GLY A 23 0.46 -12.48 8.53
CA GLY A 23 0.12 -12.82 9.91
C GLY A 23 0.08 -11.64 10.88
N PHE A 24 0.14 -10.41 10.36
CA PHE A 24 -0.05 -9.19 11.14
C PHE A 24 -1.55 -8.85 11.26
N LEU A 25 -1.97 -8.24 12.37
CA LEU A 25 -3.33 -7.71 12.52
C LEU A 25 -3.30 -6.22 12.20
N ALA A 26 -3.72 -5.82 11.00
CA ALA A 26 -3.74 -4.42 10.66
C ALA A 26 -4.93 -3.72 11.32
N ASN A 27 -4.73 -2.52 11.87
CA ASN A 27 -5.80 -1.74 12.50
C ASN A 27 -6.62 -0.91 11.49
N GLY A 28 -6.39 -1.10 10.19
CA GLY A 28 -7.04 -0.39 9.09
C GLY A 28 -6.44 0.98 8.75
N GLN A 29 -5.44 1.46 9.49
CA GLN A 29 -4.78 2.73 9.19
C GLN A 29 -3.69 2.54 8.13
N VAL A 30 -3.79 3.29 7.02
CA VAL A 30 -2.79 3.32 5.94
C VAL A 30 -2.46 4.77 5.59
N LEU A 31 -1.20 5.16 5.73
CA LEU A 31 -0.71 6.50 5.40
C LEU A 31 0.35 6.43 4.30
N ALA A 32 0.12 7.10 3.17
CA ALA A 32 1.12 7.23 2.12
C ALA A 32 2.26 8.18 2.57
N LEU A 33 3.50 7.71 2.45
CA LEU A 33 4.70 8.48 2.77
C LEU A 33 5.25 9.16 1.51
N ASN A 34 5.93 10.29 1.71
CA ASN A 34 6.58 11.02 0.64
C ASN A 34 7.80 10.24 0.14
N SER A 35 7.61 9.48 -0.93
CA SER A 35 8.66 8.82 -1.68
C SER A 35 8.45 9.09 -3.17
N TYR A 36 9.54 9.34 -3.89
CA TYR A 36 9.51 9.74 -5.29
C TYR A 36 9.47 8.54 -6.24
N GLU A 37 10.25 7.50 -5.94
CA GLU A 37 10.38 6.31 -6.79
C GLU A 37 9.44 5.17 -6.37
N ASN A 38 9.13 5.04 -5.08
CA ASN A 38 8.35 3.92 -4.55
C ASN A 38 7.03 4.38 -3.92
N ARG A 39 6.00 3.53 -4.02
CA ARG A 39 4.80 3.66 -3.20
C ARG A 39 5.09 3.11 -1.80
N VAL A 40 5.35 4.01 -0.87
CA VAL A 40 5.64 3.64 0.53
C VAL A 40 4.43 3.98 1.39
N TYR A 41 3.97 3.03 2.19
CA TYR A 41 2.87 3.20 3.11
C TYR A 41 3.32 2.86 4.53
N GLN A 42 2.90 3.67 5.48
CA GLN A 42 2.93 3.33 6.89
C GLN A 42 1.58 2.67 7.22
N VAL A 43 1.64 1.44 7.72
CA VAL A 43 0.46 0.66 8.12
C VAL A 43 0.44 0.56 9.65
N GLY A 44 -0.73 0.80 10.24
CA GLY A 44 -0.96 0.53 11.66
C GLY A 44 -1.19 -0.97 11.89
N VAL A 45 -0.42 -1.55 12.80
CA VAL A 45 -0.44 -2.97 13.20
C VAL A 45 -0.68 -3.07 14.70
#